data_AF-A0A7K4FR69-F1
#
_entry.id   AF-A0A7K4FR69-F1
#
_cell.length_a   1.000
_cell.length_b   1.000
_cell.length_c   1.000
_cell.angle_alpha   90.00
_cell.angle_beta   90.00
_cell.angle_gamma   90.00
#
_symmetry.space_group_name_H-M   'P 1'
#
loop_
_entity.id
_entity.type
_entity.pdbx_description
1 polymer ?
#
loop_
_entity_poly.entity_id
_entity_poly.type
_entity_poly.pdbx_seq_one_letter_code
_entity_poly.pdbx_strand_id
1 'polypeptide(L)'
;MSLIKNLIEYLNRIRLENGIPHVSYENSGVSSFRVNYMLREQIFSHYDKNGIHPCYYFTKVGNYYGSEEAIGYAEYSQPWLREGVTVINTSKKIMYNMVYNDEESDWGHRDTLLNPCFNYADISVAWNSRHIYLNITMIAKWIHWDVYPSIDKGKFYMRGKLLEMRPKSILIFRDIPNPCYTSRKYYDLGKLIAGVVPRGFMYKDIYTITAKKYRVDGELEIEFSLPTQENGILTVVLIAEDPRGIKWEPKSGKSINQCPILTYAFKSGGH
;
A
#
# COMPACT_ATOMS: atom_id res chain seq x y z
N MET A 1 -7.96 -15.75 -22.48
CA MET A 1 -8.13 -14.56 -21.61
C MET A 1 -7.00 -14.56 -20.58
N SER A 2 -6.28 -13.45 -20.36
CA SER A 2 -5.09 -13.46 -19.50
C SER A 2 -5.44 -13.73 -18.02
N LEU A 3 -4.51 -14.33 -17.28
CA LEU A 3 -4.61 -14.58 -15.83
C LEU A 3 -4.98 -13.30 -15.07
N ILE A 4 -4.23 -12.23 -15.30
CA ILE A 4 -4.41 -10.93 -14.60
C ILE A 4 -5.79 -10.34 -14.87
N LYS A 5 -6.24 -10.34 -16.14
CA LYS A 5 -7.57 -9.84 -16.50
C LYS A 5 -8.67 -10.57 -15.73
N ASN A 6 -8.58 -11.91 -15.64
CA ASN A 6 -9.52 -12.72 -14.88
C ASN A 6 -9.55 -12.39 -13.39
N LEU A 7 -8.40 -12.07 -12.78
CA LEU A 7 -8.32 -11.76 -11.36
C LEU A 7 -8.85 -10.36 -11.06
N ILE A 8 -8.55 -9.37 -11.90
CA ILE A 8 -9.11 -8.01 -11.77
C ILE A 8 -10.63 -8.01 -11.92
N GLU A 9 -11.17 -8.72 -12.92
CA GLU A 9 -12.61 -8.88 -13.10
C GLU A 9 -13.26 -9.55 -11.88
N TYR A 10 -12.59 -10.55 -11.30
CA TYR A 10 -13.08 -11.22 -10.09
C TYR A 10 -13.06 -10.31 -8.86
N LEU A 11 -11.99 -9.53 -8.66
CA LEU A 11 -11.90 -8.52 -7.59
C LEU A 11 -13.05 -7.51 -7.72
N ASN A 12 -13.25 -6.98 -8.93
CA ASN A 12 -14.29 -5.98 -9.18
C ASN A 12 -15.71 -6.53 -8.98
N ARG A 13 -15.94 -7.81 -9.27
CA ARG A 13 -17.20 -8.47 -8.94
C ARG A 13 -17.43 -8.53 -7.43
N ILE A 14 -16.42 -8.92 -6.65
CA ILE A 14 -16.52 -8.93 -5.18
C ILE A 14 -16.75 -7.51 -4.63
N ARG A 15 -16.03 -6.51 -5.16
CA ARG A 15 -16.23 -5.10 -4.77
C ARG A 15 -17.66 -4.63 -5.05
N LEU A 16 -18.19 -4.95 -6.23
CA LEU A 16 -19.58 -4.63 -6.61
C LEU A 16 -20.60 -5.32 -5.69
N GLU A 17 -20.42 -6.60 -5.37
CA GLU A 17 -21.26 -7.35 -4.42
C GLU A 17 -21.30 -6.69 -3.03
N ASN A 18 -20.25 -5.95 -2.66
CA ASN A 18 -20.14 -5.23 -1.38
C ASN A 18 -20.44 -3.72 -1.50
N GLY A 19 -20.97 -3.25 -2.64
CA GLY A 19 -21.29 -1.83 -2.84
C GLY A 19 -20.07 -0.91 -2.98
N ILE A 20 -18.89 -1.46 -3.29
CA ILE A 20 -17.62 -0.74 -3.40
C ILE A 20 -17.30 -0.47 -4.89
N PRO A 21 -16.85 0.75 -5.26
CA PRO A 21 -16.48 1.07 -6.64
C PRO A 21 -15.39 0.14 -7.20
N HIS A 22 -15.44 -0.12 -8.50
CA HIS A 22 -14.43 -0.91 -9.19
C HIS A 22 -13.04 -0.23 -9.15
N VAL A 23 -12.00 -1.05 -9.31
CA VAL A 23 -10.63 -0.61 -9.55
C VAL A 23 -10.20 -0.91 -10.97
N SER A 24 -9.37 -0.05 -11.53
CA SER A 24 -8.68 -0.29 -12.80
C SER A 24 -7.41 -1.10 -12.58
N TYR A 25 -7.01 -1.91 -13.56
CA TYR A 25 -5.70 -2.57 -13.50
C TYR A 25 -4.58 -1.55 -13.75
N GLU A 26 -3.54 -1.57 -12.91
CA GLU A 26 -2.28 -0.87 -13.14
C GLU A 26 -1.13 -1.87 -13.02
N ASN A 27 -0.22 -1.89 -14.01
CA ASN A 27 1.04 -2.61 -13.83
C ASN A 27 2.04 -1.70 -13.12
N SER A 28 1.98 -1.68 -11.78
CA SER A 28 2.93 -0.91 -10.97
C SER A 28 4.32 -1.57 -10.89
N GLY A 29 4.42 -2.84 -11.30
CA GLY A 29 5.62 -3.68 -11.20
C GLY A 29 5.87 -4.25 -9.80
N VAL A 30 5.29 -3.68 -8.74
CA VAL A 30 5.53 -4.12 -7.36
C VAL A 30 4.97 -5.53 -7.13
N SER A 31 3.78 -5.85 -7.65
CA SER A 31 3.15 -7.14 -7.33
C SER A 31 3.95 -8.29 -7.92
N SER A 32 4.43 -8.12 -9.16
CA SER A 32 5.29 -9.08 -9.85
C SER A 32 6.63 -9.25 -9.10
N PHE A 33 7.24 -8.14 -8.67
CA PHE A 33 8.45 -8.19 -7.84
C PHE A 33 8.21 -8.98 -6.55
N ARG A 34 7.09 -8.74 -5.85
CA ARG A 34 6.76 -9.35 -4.56
C ARG A 34 6.48 -10.85 -4.68
N VAL A 35 5.67 -11.29 -5.65
CA VAL A 35 5.40 -12.74 -5.81
C VAL A 35 6.64 -13.52 -6.23
N ASN A 36 7.50 -12.95 -7.08
CA ASN A 36 8.75 -13.59 -7.47
C ASN A 36 9.75 -13.63 -6.32
N TYR A 37 9.77 -12.61 -5.47
CA TYR A 37 10.54 -12.61 -4.23
C TYR A 37 10.08 -13.72 -3.28
N MET A 38 8.78 -13.79 -2.98
CA MET A 38 8.21 -14.82 -2.10
C MET A 38 8.46 -16.23 -2.64
N LEU A 39 8.30 -16.44 -3.95
CA LEU A 39 8.56 -17.73 -4.60
C LEU A 39 10.04 -18.13 -4.52
N ARG A 40 10.96 -17.20 -4.78
CA ARG A 40 12.40 -17.47 -4.78
C ARG A 40 12.94 -17.75 -3.39
N GLU A 41 12.56 -16.93 -2.40
CA GLU A 41 13.03 -17.11 -1.02
C GLU A 41 12.22 -18.16 -0.26
N GLN A 42 11.09 -18.63 -0.82
CA GLN A 42 10.14 -19.54 -0.18
C GLN A 42 9.62 -19.02 1.16
N ILE A 43 9.24 -17.74 1.19
CA ILE A 43 8.71 -17.06 2.38
C ILE A 43 7.34 -16.48 2.03
N PHE A 44 6.35 -16.71 2.89
CA PHE A 44 5.05 -16.04 2.84
C PHE A 44 5.00 -14.94 3.91
N SER A 45 5.31 -13.70 3.52
CA SER A 45 5.43 -12.57 4.44
C SER A 45 5.30 -11.23 3.70
N HIS A 46 4.67 -10.25 4.36
CA HIS A 46 4.65 -8.85 3.92
C HIS A 46 6.05 -8.21 3.94
N TYR A 47 6.89 -8.62 4.88
CA TYR A 47 8.26 -8.15 5.01
C TYR A 47 9.22 -8.98 4.16
N ASP A 48 10.29 -8.35 3.67
CA ASP A 48 11.46 -9.09 3.18
C ASP A 48 12.25 -9.72 4.34
N LYS A 49 13.26 -10.55 4.03
CA LYS A 49 14.12 -11.21 5.00
C LYS A 49 14.90 -10.28 5.93
N ASN A 50 15.01 -9.00 5.59
CA ASN A 50 15.65 -7.98 6.41
C ASN A 50 14.63 -7.24 7.29
N GLY A 51 13.34 -7.55 7.18
CA GLY A 51 12.27 -6.85 7.89
C GLY A 51 11.84 -5.55 7.24
N ILE A 52 12.01 -5.39 5.92
CA ILE A 52 11.58 -4.20 5.18
C ILE A 52 10.12 -4.35 4.71
N HIS A 53 9.26 -3.41 5.10
CA HIS A 53 7.83 -3.40 4.78
C HIS A 53 7.53 -3.07 3.29
N PRO A 54 6.36 -3.46 2.75
CA PRO A 54 6.09 -3.45 1.31
C PRO A 54 6.09 -2.05 0.67
N CYS A 55 5.71 -1.00 1.42
CA CYS A 55 5.67 0.36 0.89
C CYS A 55 7.05 0.85 0.42
N TYR A 56 8.15 0.38 1.02
CA TYR A 56 9.50 0.69 0.54
C TYR A 56 9.72 0.19 -0.89
N TYR A 57 9.28 -1.02 -1.21
CA TYR A 57 9.41 -1.56 -2.56
C TYR A 57 8.51 -0.85 -3.55
N PHE A 58 7.31 -0.45 -3.13
CA PHE A 58 6.39 0.34 -3.96
C PHE A 58 7.05 1.65 -4.41
N THR A 59 7.66 2.40 -3.48
CA THR A 59 8.42 3.61 -3.82
C THR A 59 9.68 3.29 -4.63
N LYS A 60 10.42 2.22 -4.29
CA LYS A 60 11.65 1.83 -4.98
C LYS A 60 11.44 1.48 -6.46
N VAL A 61 10.29 0.91 -6.82
CA VAL A 61 9.94 0.65 -8.23
C VAL A 61 9.30 1.85 -8.93
N GLY A 62 9.29 3.03 -8.30
CA GLY A 62 8.88 4.29 -8.91
C GLY A 62 7.41 4.66 -8.75
N ASN A 63 6.71 4.09 -7.76
CA ASN A 63 5.32 4.44 -7.48
C ASN A 63 5.19 5.41 -6.30
N TYR A 64 4.37 6.44 -6.47
CA TYR A 64 4.24 7.55 -5.53
C TYR A 64 2.76 7.84 -5.26
N TYR A 65 2.03 6.82 -4.84
CA TYR A 65 0.60 6.90 -4.49
C TYR A 65 0.38 6.24 -3.14
N GLY A 66 -0.80 6.40 -2.57
CA GLY A 66 -1.20 5.57 -1.44
C GLY A 66 -1.33 4.13 -1.89
N SER A 67 -0.86 3.19 -1.09
CA SER A 67 -0.97 1.77 -1.40
C SER A 67 -1.08 0.89 -0.16
N GLU A 68 -1.77 -0.23 -0.34
CA GLU A 68 -1.83 -1.31 0.64
C GLU A 68 -1.63 -2.67 -0.05
N GLU A 69 -1.01 -3.61 0.66
CA GLU A 69 -0.71 -4.96 0.17
C GLU A 69 -1.63 -5.99 0.81
N ALA A 70 -2.19 -6.89 0.01
CA ALA A 70 -2.82 -8.13 0.45
C ALA A 70 -2.12 -9.30 -0.25
N ILE A 71 -1.57 -10.24 0.53
CA ILE A 71 -0.84 -11.40 0.02
C ILE A 71 -1.56 -12.69 0.36
N GLY A 72 -1.52 -13.65 -0.56
CA GLY A 72 -2.17 -14.94 -0.39
C GLY A 72 -1.27 -16.08 -0.80
N TYR A 73 -1.49 -17.24 -0.19
CA TYR A 73 -0.65 -18.41 -0.37
C TYR A 73 -1.47 -19.68 -0.44
N ALA A 74 -1.03 -20.61 -1.27
CA ALA A 74 -1.50 -21.99 -1.25
C ALA A 74 -0.31 -22.95 -1.44
N GLU A 75 -0.34 -24.03 -0.67
CA GLU A 75 0.64 -25.11 -0.70
C GLU A 75 -0.03 -26.44 -1.06
N TYR A 76 0.71 -27.28 -1.78
CA TYR A 76 0.30 -28.64 -2.13
C TYR A 76 1.29 -29.65 -1.57
N SER A 77 0.76 -30.69 -0.92
CA SER A 77 1.54 -31.76 -0.29
C SER A 77 2.32 -32.62 -1.29
N GLN A 78 1.91 -32.64 -2.56
CA GLN A 78 2.58 -33.36 -3.64
C GLN A 78 2.90 -32.40 -4.80
N PRO A 79 4.06 -32.54 -5.47
CA PRO A 79 4.36 -31.78 -6.68
C PRO A 79 3.28 -32.01 -7.73
N TRP A 80 2.71 -30.94 -8.26
CA TRP A 80 1.69 -31.00 -9.29
C TRP A 80 1.96 -29.94 -10.36
N LEU A 81 2.07 -30.36 -11.62
CA LEU A 81 2.27 -29.46 -12.76
C LEU A 81 0.94 -28.80 -13.10
N ARG A 82 0.81 -27.51 -12.79
CA ARG A 82 -0.46 -26.77 -12.96
C ARG A 82 -0.57 -26.14 -14.34
N GLU A 83 -1.64 -26.45 -15.04
CA GLU A 83 -2.15 -25.62 -16.12
C GLU A 83 -2.67 -24.28 -15.57
N GLY A 84 -2.60 -23.21 -16.39
CA GLY A 84 -2.98 -21.86 -15.99
C GLY A 84 -4.39 -21.72 -15.42
N VAL A 85 -5.34 -22.58 -15.82
CA VAL A 85 -6.72 -22.60 -15.30
C VAL A 85 -6.77 -22.88 -13.80
N THR A 86 -5.95 -23.82 -13.30
CA THR A 86 -5.97 -24.17 -11.88
C THR A 86 -5.35 -23.07 -11.02
N VAL A 87 -4.33 -22.39 -11.54
CA VAL A 87 -3.74 -21.20 -10.90
C VAL A 87 -4.77 -20.08 -10.80
N ILE A 88 -5.54 -19.82 -11.87
CA ILE A 88 -6.66 -18.85 -11.85
C ILE A 88 -7.67 -19.22 -10.77
N ASN A 89 -8.16 -20.46 -10.76
CA ASN A 89 -9.20 -20.88 -9.82
C ASN A 89 -8.73 -20.84 -8.37
N THR A 90 -7.48 -21.24 -8.11
CA THR A 90 -6.90 -21.16 -6.76
C THR A 90 -6.76 -19.72 -6.32
N SER A 91 -6.25 -18.84 -7.19
CA SER A 91 -6.09 -17.42 -6.88
C SER A 91 -7.44 -16.75 -6.59
N LYS A 92 -8.49 -17.07 -7.36
CA LYS A 92 -9.87 -16.61 -7.08
C LYS A 92 -10.38 -17.11 -5.72
N LYS A 93 -10.10 -18.38 -5.36
CA LYS A 93 -10.46 -18.93 -4.04
C LYS A 93 -9.72 -18.21 -2.91
N ILE A 94 -8.43 -17.93 -3.07
CA ILE A 94 -7.65 -17.14 -2.11
C ILE A 94 -8.27 -15.75 -1.92
N MET A 95 -8.59 -15.05 -3.01
CA MET A 95 -9.24 -13.73 -2.96
C MET A 95 -10.61 -13.76 -2.28
N TYR A 96 -11.39 -14.81 -2.54
CA TYR A 96 -12.67 -15.00 -1.84
C TYR A 96 -12.47 -15.12 -0.34
N ASN A 97 -11.52 -15.96 0.09
CA ASN A 97 -11.22 -16.16 1.51
C ASN A 97 -10.71 -14.88 2.17
N MET A 98 -9.84 -14.11 1.51
CA MET A 98 -9.40 -12.80 2.00
C MET A 98 -10.55 -11.82 2.28
N VAL A 99 -11.69 -11.97 1.63
CA VAL A 99 -12.84 -11.06 1.82
C VAL A 99 -13.86 -11.62 2.79
N TYR A 100 -14.15 -12.92 2.69
CA TYR A 100 -15.28 -13.54 3.38
C TYR A 100 -14.88 -14.43 4.56
N ASN A 101 -13.62 -14.89 4.63
CA ASN A 101 -13.08 -15.83 5.64
C ASN A 101 -11.70 -15.35 6.13
N ASP A 102 -11.60 -14.09 6.56
CA ASP A 102 -10.33 -13.42 6.89
C ASP A 102 -10.14 -13.19 8.40
N GLU A 103 -10.91 -13.91 9.23
CA GLU A 103 -10.88 -13.79 10.70
C GLU A 103 -9.49 -14.06 11.28
N GLU A 104 -8.75 -15.03 10.74
CA GLU A 104 -7.41 -15.39 11.22
C GLU A 104 -6.35 -14.30 10.96
N SER A 105 -6.67 -13.36 10.07
CA SER A 105 -5.86 -12.19 9.71
C SER A 105 -6.48 -10.88 10.23
N ASP A 106 -7.37 -10.96 11.22
CA ASP A 106 -8.06 -9.82 11.82
C ASP A 106 -8.80 -8.93 10.80
N TRP A 107 -9.30 -9.54 9.72
CA TRP A 107 -9.98 -8.87 8.60
C TRP A 107 -9.14 -7.85 7.83
N GLY A 108 -7.81 -7.88 7.98
CA GLY A 108 -6.90 -6.94 7.34
C GLY A 108 -6.91 -7.01 5.82
N HIS A 109 -7.00 -8.20 5.23
CA HIS A 109 -7.06 -8.36 3.77
C HIS A 109 -8.41 -7.91 3.23
N ARG A 110 -9.51 -8.28 3.91
CA ARG A 110 -10.86 -7.83 3.52
C ARG A 110 -10.86 -6.31 3.43
N ASP A 111 -10.34 -5.68 4.47
CA ASP A 111 -10.40 -4.24 4.54
C ASP A 111 -9.54 -3.57 3.48
N THR A 112 -8.34 -4.10 3.20
CA THR A 112 -7.53 -3.64 2.05
C THR A 112 -8.28 -3.78 0.72
N LEU A 113 -8.86 -4.95 0.43
CA LEU A 113 -9.50 -5.25 -0.87
C LEU A 113 -10.83 -4.53 -1.07
N LEU A 114 -11.53 -4.18 0.01
CA LEU A 114 -12.82 -3.49 -0.01
C LEU A 114 -12.73 -2.00 0.37
N ASN A 115 -11.55 -1.47 0.66
CA ASN A 115 -11.40 -0.06 0.96
C ASN A 115 -11.75 0.81 -0.28
N PRO A 116 -12.71 1.75 -0.16
CA PRO A 116 -13.11 2.64 -1.26
C PRO A 116 -12.05 3.69 -1.63
N CYS A 117 -11.04 3.90 -0.78
CA CYS A 117 -9.92 4.80 -1.06
C CYS A 117 -9.09 4.36 -2.28
N PHE A 118 -9.20 3.12 -2.74
CA PHE A 118 -8.43 2.60 -3.88
C PHE A 118 -9.25 2.61 -5.17
N ASN A 119 -8.62 3.09 -6.25
CA ASN A 119 -9.17 3.15 -7.61
C ASN A 119 -8.36 2.34 -8.63
N TYR A 120 -7.20 1.82 -8.24
CA TYR A 120 -6.39 0.91 -9.05
C TYR A 120 -5.96 -0.32 -8.24
N ALA A 121 -5.61 -1.39 -8.94
CA ALA A 121 -4.96 -2.57 -8.37
C ALA A 121 -3.88 -3.12 -9.31
N ASP A 122 -2.75 -3.51 -8.74
CA ASP A 122 -1.74 -4.35 -9.37
C ASP A 122 -1.90 -5.77 -8.79
N ILE A 123 -2.01 -6.77 -9.66
CA ILE A 123 -2.23 -8.17 -9.25
C ILE A 123 -1.23 -9.04 -9.98
N SER A 124 -0.49 -9.85 -9.23
CA SER A 124 0.43 -10.84 -9.80
C SER A 124 0.34 -12.16 -9.06
N VAL A 125 0.67 -13.24 -9.77
CA VAL A 125 0.74 -14.59 -9.22
C VAL A 125 2.05 -15.23 -9.68
N ALA A 126 2.79 -15.83 -8.77
CA ALA A 126 3.93 -16.69 -9.09
C ALA A 126 3.72 -18.06 -8.46
N TRP A 127 4.12 -19.11 -9.17
CA TRP A 127 3.94 -20.47 -8.69
C TRP A 127 5.03 -21.40 -9.18
N ASN A 128 5.20 -22.51 -8.47
CA ASN A 128 5.94 -23.68 -8.92
C ASN A 128 5.07 -24.93 -8.75
N SER A 129 5.67 -26.12 -8.75
CA SER A 129 4.92 -27.38 -8.60
C SER A 129 4.25 -27.57 -7.24
N ARG A 130 4.57 -26.76 -6.22
CA ARG A 130 4.06 -26.91 -4.85
C ARG A 130 3.42 -25.65 -4.28
N HIS A 131 3.86 -24.48 -4.70
CA HIS A 131 3.49 -23.22 -4.08
C HIS A 131 2.82 -22.29 -5.08
N ILE A 132 1.78 -21.57 -4.64
CA ILE A 132 1.19 -20.42 -5.34
C ILE A 132 1.25 -19.23 -4.40
N TYR A 133 1.83 -18.14 -4.87
CA TYR A 133 1.86 -16.84 -4.21
C TYR A 133 1.05 -15.85 -5.02
N LEU A 134 0.11 -15.17 -4.36
CA LEU A 134 -0.70 -14.09 -4.88
C LEU A 134 -0.30 -12.80 -4.18
N ASN A 135 -0.10 -11.73 -4.95
CA ASN A 135 0.01 -10.38 -4.41
C ASN A 135 -1.03 -9.49 -5.08
N ILE A 136 -1.77 -8.74 -4.27
CA ILE A 136 -2.66 -7.67 -4.69
C ILE A 136 -2.20 -6.40 -4.00
N THR A 137 -1.71 -5.44 -4.78
CA THR A 137 -1.44 -4.09 -4.30
C THR A 137 -2.57 -3.19 -4.72
N MET A 138 -3.34 -2.70 -3.75
CA MET A 138 -4.39 -1.70 -3.97
C MET A 138 -3.75 -0.31 -4.00
N ILE A 139 -4.15 0.54 -4.95
CA ILE A 139 -3.47 1.81 -5.25
C ILE A 139 -4.49 2.96 -5.30
N ALA A 140 -4.16 4.04 -4.59
CA ALA A 140 -4.96 5.25 -4.44
C ALA A 140 -4.40 6.36 -5.35
N LYS A 141 -4.64 6.24 -6.65
CA LYS A 141 -4.13 7.14 -7.70
C LYS A 141 -5.04 8.37 -7.83
N TRP A 142 -4.98 9.26 -6.83
CA TRP A 142 -5.83 10.46 -6.73
C TRP A 142 -5.11 11.78 -6.99
N ILE A 143 -3.83 11.71 -7.31
CA ILE A 143 -2.97 12.88 -7.56
C ILE A 143 -2.46 12.80 -8.98
N HIS A 144 -2.67 13.84 -9.76
CA HIS A 144 -1.97 14.04 -11.02
C HIS A 144 -0.67 14.78 -10.73
N TRP A 145 0.47 14.11 -10.87
CA TRP A 145 1.78 14.68 -10.51
C TRP A 145 2.31 15.61 -11.61
N ASP A 146 2.57 16.87 -11.26
CA ASP A 146 3.39 17.78 -12.07
C ASP A 146 4.88 17.60 -11.75
N VAL A 147 5.17 17.33 -10.47
CA VAL A 147 6.48 16.96 -9.96
C VAL A 147 6.30 15.82 -8.97
N TYR A 148 6.84 14.66 -9.31
CA TYR A 148 6.81 13.50 -8.43
C TYR A 148 7.49 13.80 -7.09
N PRO A 149 7.01 13.19 -5.99
CA PRO A 149 7.68 13.24 -4.69
C PRO A 149 9.16 12.90 -4.80
N SER A 150 9.99 13.78 -4.24
CA SER A 150 11.44 13.64 -4.29
C SER A 150 12.09 14.23 -3.04
N ILE A 151 13.32 13.78 -2.79
CA ILE A 151 14.15 14.29 -1.70
C ILE A 151 15.44 14.83 -2.29
N ASP A 152 15.75 16.09 -1.98
CA ASP A 152 17.03 16.71 -2.30
C ASP A 152 17.59 17.42 -1.06
N LYS A 153 18.83 17.11 -0.69
CA LYS A 153 19.55 17.71 0.45
C LYS A 153 18.71 17.77 1.74
N GLY A 154 18.04 16.67 2.06
CA GLY A 154 17.19 16.54 3.26
C GLY A 154 15.85 17.28 3.19
N LYS A 155 15.45 17.79 2.01
CA LYS A 155 14.15 18.44 1.80
C LYS A 155 13.26 17.54 0.97
N PHE A 156 12.04 17.33 1.45
CA PHE A 156 11.00 16.67 0.69
C PHE A 156 10.23 17.71 -0.12
N TYR A 157 9.95 17.40 -1.38
CA TYR A 157 9.15 18.23 -2.26
C TYR A 157 8.22 17.38 -3.15
N MET A 158 7.00 17.86 -3.33
CA MET A 158 6.05 17.32 -4.31
C MET A 158 5.13 18.40 -4.86
N ARG A 159 4.66 18.20 -6.10
CA ARG A 159 3.63 19.07 -6.70
C ARG A 159 2.69 18.29 -7.61
N GLY A 160 1.40 18.58 -7.52
CA GLY A 160 0.40 18.02 -8.42
C GLY A 160 -0.98 18.61 -8.21
N LYS A 161 -1.98 17.96 -8.82
CA LYS A 161 -3.39 18.33 -8.71
C LYS A 161 -4.18 17.19 -8.10
N LEU A 162 -5.05 17.52 -7.15
CA LEU A 162 -5.92 16.56 -6.51
C LEU A 162 -7.14 16.31 -7.41
N LEU A 163 -7.54 15.06 -7.52
CA LEU A 163 -8.72 14.69 -8.31
C LEU A 163 -9.99 14.80 -7.45
N GLU A 164 -10.27 13.78 -6.63
CA GLU A 164 -11.50 13.71 -5.82
C GLU A 164 -11.23 13.87 -4.31
N MET A 165 -10.05 13.50 -3.85
CA MET A 165 -9.72 13.38 -2.44
C MET A 165 -9.39 14.73 -1.78
N ARG A 166 -9.76 14.88 -0.50
CA ARG A 166 -9.51 16.11 0.30
C ARG A 166 -8.37 15.89 1.30
N PRO A 167 -7.17 16.45 1.10
CA PRO A 167 -6.05 16.27 2.01
C PRO A 167 -6.40 16.68 3.44
N LYS A 168 -5.89 15.92 4.41
CA LYS A 168 -6.12 16.16 5.84
C LYS A 168 -4.84 16.33 6.62
N SER A 169 -3.90 15.39 6.44
CA SER A 169 -2.66 15.41 7.20
C SER A 169 -1.51 14.82 6.40
N ILE A 170 -0.32 15.36 6.63
CA ILE A 170 0.93 14.77 6.17
C ILE A 170 1.66 14.27 7.41
N LEU A 171 1.92 12.98 7.45
CA LEU A 171 2.53 12.28 8.59
C LEU A 171 3.84 11.63 8.16
N ILE A 172 4.78 11.54 9.08
CA ILE A 172 6.07 10.87 8.88
C ILE A 172 6.21 9.76 9.89
N PHE A 173 6.35 8.54 9.38
CA PHE A 173 6.61 7.35 10.16
C PHE A 173 8.06 6.93 10.00
N ARG A 174 8.59 6.25 11.02
CA ARG A 174 9.91 5.64 11.03
C ARG A 174 9.83 4.19 11.46
N ASP A 175 10.31 3.31 10.58
CA ASP A 175 10.50 1.90 10.87
C ASP A 175 12.00 1.55 10.96
N ILE A 176 12.34 0.60 11.82
CA ILE A 176 13.67 0.01 11.92
C ILE A 176 13.55 -1.43 11.42
N PRO A 177 14.12 -1.77 10.25
CA PRO A 177 14.02 -3.11 9.70
C PRO A 177 14.50 -4.16 10.69
N ASN A 178 13.69 -5.20 10.88
CA ASN A 178 14.00 -6.31 11.78
C ASN A 178 13.61 -7.65 11.13
N PRO A 179 14.55 -8.56 10.86
CA PRO A 179 14.27 -9.88 10.27
C PRO A 179 13.16 -10.68 10.97
N CYS A 180 12.96 -10.49 12.28
CA CYS A 180 11.89 -11.14 13.03
C CYS A 180 10.48 -10.71 12.55
N TYR A 181 10.36 -9.63 11.78
CA TYR A 181 9.08 -9.19 11.23
C TYR A 181 8.54 -10.12 10.14
N THR A 182 9.38 -11.01 9.60
CA THR A 182 8.93 -12.01 8.60
C THR A 182 7.88 -12.99 9.12
N SER A 183 7.72 -13.14 10.44
CA SER A 183 6.66 -13.97 11.04
C SER A 183 5.38 -13.20 11.39
N ARG A 184 5.35 -11.88 11.16
CA ARG A 184 4.18 -11.05 11.47
C ARG A 184 3.06 -11.29 10.44
N LYS A 185 1.82 -11.31 10.94
CA LYS A 185 0.61 -11.42 10.12
C LYS A 185 0.28 -10.13 9.36
N TYR A 186 0.67 -8.98 9.90
CA TYR A 186 0.43 -7.66 9.34
C TYR A 186 1.73 -6.86 9.29
N TYR A 187 1.77 -5.84 8.44
CA TYR A 187 2.84 -4.85 8.43
C TYR A 187 2.35 -3.52 8.99
N ASP A 188 3.30 -2.74 9.52
CA ASP A 188 3.09 -1.35 9.94
C ASP A 188 4.18 -0.46 9.32
N LEU A 189 3.98 0.86 9.37
CA LEU A 189 4.94 1.85 8.86
C LEU A 189 5.97 2.26 9.93
N GLY A 190 5.96 1.59 11.09
CA GLY A 190 6.74 1.93 12.27
C GLY A 190 6.09 3.03 13.13
N LYS A 191 6.94 3.72 13.89
CA LYS A 191 6.53 4.76 14.83
C LYS A 191 6.16 6.05 14.09
N LEU A 192 5.01 6.65 14.40
CA LEU A 192 4.71 8.03 14.00
C LEU A 192 5.67 8.99 14.72
N ILE A 193 6.51 9.69 13.97
CA ILE A 193 7.55 10.56 14.54
C ILE A 193 7.24 12.05 14.35
N ALA A 194 6.52 12.42 13.30
CA ALA A 194 6.22 13.83 13.03
C ALA A 194 4.95 14.01 12.18
N GLY A 195 4.37 15.20 12.25
CA GLY A 195 3.38 15.67 11.30
C GLY A 195 3.82 17.00 10.67
N VAL A 196 3.42 17.23 9.43
CA VAL A 196 3.77 18.43 8.66
C VAL A 196 2.55 19.34 8.55
N VAL A 197 2.73 20.64 8.83
CA VAL A 197 1.66 21.65 8.82
C VAL A 197 2.14 23.00 8.25
N PRO A 198 1.23 23.88 7.79
CA PRO A 198 1.58 25.26 7.45
C PRO A 198 2.03 26.07 8.66
N ARG A 199 2.65 27.23 8.41
CA ARG A 199 3.05 28.17 9.46
C ARG A 199 1.85 28.59 10.32
N GLY A 200 2.04 28.61 11.64
CA GLY A 200 1.02 29.02 12.61
C GLY A 200 0.18 27.86 13.18
N PHE A 201 0.40 26.63 12.70
CA PHE A 201 -0.26 25.43 13.21
C PHE A 201 0.75 24.52 13.91
N MET A 202 0.26 23.70 14.85
CA MET A 202 1.07 22.71 15.56
C MET A 202 0.22 21.48 15.90
N TYR A 203 0.87 20.31 15.90
CA TYR A 203 0.30 19.12 16.53
C TYR A 203 0.53 19.14 18.04
N LYS A 204 -0.44 18.62 18.79
CA LYS A 204 -0.38 18.57 20.26
C LYS A 204 0.53 17.47 20.78
N ASP A 205 0.45 16.29 20.17
CA ASP A 205 1.01 15.04 20.74
C ASP A 205 2.13 14.41 19.88
N ILE A 206 2.50 15.05 18.77
CA ILE A 206 3.59 14.61 17.88
C ILE A 206 4.47 15.79 17.48
N TYR A 207 5.73 15.51 17.12
CA TYR A 207 6.65 16.55 16.64
C TYR A 207 6.07 17.25 15.40
N THR A 208 6.17 18.57 15.38
CA THR A 208 5.62 19.39 14.29
C THR A 208 6.74 19.86 13.38
N ILE A 209 6.60 19.58 12.08
CA ILE A 209 7.42 20.16 11.03
C ILE A 209 6.62 21.27 10.35
N THR A 210 7.11 22.50 10.42
CA THR A 210 6.52 23.61 9.67
C THR A 210 6.98 23.54 8.22
N ALA A 211 6.03 23.38 7.31
CA ALA A 211 6.30 23.36 5.88
C ALA A 211 6.70 24.75 5.38
N LYS A 212 7.67 24.78 4.46
CA LYS A 212 8.07 25.98 3.74
C LYS A 212 7.06 26.33 2.65
N LYS A 213 6.47 25.32 2.01
CA LYS A 213 5.31 25.46 1.12
C LYS A 213 4.23 24.47 1.56
N TYR A 214 3.00 24.96 1.68
CA TYR A 214 1.86 24.13 2.05
C TYR A 214 0.61 24.64 1.35
N ARG A 215 0.31 24.04 0.19
CA ARG A 215 -0.89 24.33 -0.59
C ARG A 215 -1.61 23.03 -0.88
N VAL A 216 -2.90 22.99 -0.53
CA VAL A 216 -3.76 21.79 -0.63
C VAL A 216 -5.15 22.09 -1.22
N ASP A 217 -5.41 23.34 -1.62
CA ASP A 217 -6.71 23.78 -2.15
C ASP A 217 -6.74 23.61 -3.68
N GLY A 218 -7.16 22.42 -4.14
CA GLY A 218 -7.23 22.04 -5.57
C GLY A 218 -5.86 21.77 -6.22
N GLU A 219 -4.83 22.52 -5.82
CA GLU A 219 -3.43 22.23 -6.10
C GLU A 219 -2.74 21.69 -4.84
N LEU A 220 -1.87 20.70 -5.04
CA LEU A 220 -1.01 20.14 -4.01
C LEU A 220 0.42 20.64 -4.26
N GLU A 221 0.96 21.49 -3.39
CA GLU A 221 2.38 21.84 -3.39
C GLU A 221 2.92 21.85 -1.97
N ILE A 222 3.81 20.92 -1.67
CA ILE A 222 4.35 20.71 -0.33
C ILE A 222 5.88 20.73 -0.40
N GLU A 223 6.50 21.51 0.48
CA GLU A 223 7.95 21.56 0.68
C GLU A 223 8.26 21.63 2.18
N PHE A 224 9.08 20.71 2.70
CA PHE A 224 9.54 20.76 4.09
C PHE A 224 10.90 20.07 4.28
N SER A 225 11.59 20.43 5.35
CA SER A 225 12.82 19.74 5.76
C SER A 225 12.46 18.46 6.52
N LEU A 226 13.07 17.34 6.13
CA LEU A 226 12.92 16.08 6.83
C LEU A 226 13.54 16.16 8.23
N PRO A 227 13.04 15.39 9.20
CA PRO A 227 13.69 15.27 10.50
C PRO A 227 15.11 14.69 10.31
N THR A 228 16.02 15.04 11.22
CA THR A 228 17.43 14.60 11.19
C THR A 228 17.52 13.07 11.01
N GLN A 229 18.44 12.63 10.15
CA GLN A 229 18.55 11.24 9.70
C GLN A 229 18.92 10.30 10.85
N GLU A 230 17.92 9.67 11.45
CA GLU A 230 18.09 8.44 12.23
C GLU A 230 18.02 7.25 11.27
N ASN A 231 18.92 6.27 11.40
CA ASN A 231 18.93 5.06 10.57
C ASN A 231 17.53 4.40 10.50
N GLY A 232 17.10 3.96 9.33
CA GLY A 232 15.83 3.24 9.18
C GLY A 232 15.12 3.51 7.86
N ILE A 233 13.83 3.23 7.84
CA ILE A 233 12.93 3.59 6.73
C ILE A 233 12.03 4.71 7.21
N LEU A 234 12.12 5.85 6.55
CA LEU A 234 11.16 6.94 6.72
C LEU A 234 10.06 6.80 5.68
N THR A 235 8.81 6.95 6.12
CA THR A 235 7.64 6.93 5.24
C THR A 235 6.86 8.22 5.41
N VAL A 236 6.81 9.04 4.35
CA VAL A 236 5.92 10.21 4.28
C VAL A 236 4.57 9.74 3.75
N VAL A 237 3.51 10.03 4.48
CA VAL A 237 2.14 9.65 4.12
C VAL A 237 1.27 10.90 4.03
N LEU A 238 0.58 11.08 2.90
CA LEU A 238 -0.51 12.05 2.80
C LEU A 238 -1.83 11.32 3.00
N ILE A 239 -2.51 11.63 4.08
CA ILE A 239 -3.87 11.16 4.38
C ILE A 239 -4.87 12.19 3.87
N ALA A 240 -5.93 11.70 3.23
CA ALA A 240 -7.05 12.48 2.75
C ALA A 240 -8.38 11.85 3.18
N GLU A 241 -9.45 12.63 3.07
CA GLU A 241 -10.83 12.16 3.18
C GLU A 241 -11.43 11.93 1.80
N ASP A 242 -12.29 10.92 1.71
CA ASP A 242 -13.10 10.62 0.54
C ASP A 242 -14.46 11.35 0.63
N PRO A 243 -14.72 12.37 -0.20
CA PRO A 243 -15.97 13.12 -0.14
C PRO A 243 -17.15 12.43 -0.82
N ARG A 244 -16.98 11.25 -1.43
CA ARG A 244 -18.02 10.59 -2.23
C ARG A 244 -19.15 9.97 -1.42
N GLY A 245 -19.02 9.91 -0.09
CA GLY A 245 -20.06 9.38 0.79
C GLY A 245 -20.31 7.88 0.65
N ILE A 246 -19.28 7.12 0.23
CA ILE A 246 -19.37 5.66 0.10
C ILE A 246 -19.52 5.05 1.50
N LYS A 247 -20.57 4.25 1.70
CA LYS A 247 -20.80 3.54 2.95
C LYS A 247 -19.95 2.27 2.99
N TRP A 248 -18.88 2.31 3.75
CA TRP A 248 -18.03 1.16 4.03
C TRP A 248 -17.37 1.33 5.39
N GLU A 249 -17.32 0.25 6.16
CA GLU A 249 -16.66 0.22 7.46
C GLU A 249 -15.65 -0.93 7.50
N PRO A 250 -14.43 -0.67 8.01
CA PRO A 250 -13.45 -1.72 8.25
C PRO A 250 -13.96 -2.65 9.34
N LYS A 251 -13.66 -3.94 9.21
CA LYS A 251 -13.88 -4.92 10.29
C LYS A 251 -12.65 -5.03 11.21
N SER A 252 -11.49 -4.61 10.73
CA SER A 252 -10.25 -4.46 11.49
C SER A 252 -10.23 -3.14 12.26
N GLY A 253 -9.14 -2.87 12.99
CA GLY A 253 -8.91 -1.59 13.68
C GLY A 253 -8.53 -0.41 12.78
N LYS A 254 -8.71 -0.49 11.45
CA LYS A 254 -8.39 0.61 10.52
C LYS A 254 -9.28 1.83 10.76
N SER A 255 -8.73 3.03 10.57
CA SER A 255 -9.47 4.28 10.68
C SER A 255 -10.49 4.43 9.55
N ILE A 256 -11.71 4.81 9.90
CA ILE A 256 -12.76 5.17 8.93
C ILE A 256 -12.39 6.50 8.25
N ASN A 257 -12.63 6.61 6.95
CA ASN A 257 -12.44 7.82 6.14
C ASN A 257 -11.02 8.41 6.13
N GLN A 258 -9.99 7.61 6.43
CA GLN A 258 -8.59 7.99 6.27
C GLN A 258 -8.00 7.27 5.05
N CYS A 259 -7.96 7.97 3.93
CA CYS A 259 -7.39 7.47 2.68
C CYS A 259 -5.92 7.88 2.58
N PRO A 260 -4.95 6.96 2.69
CA PRO A 260 -3.60 7.26 2.23
C PRO A 260 -3.67 7.47 0.71
N ILE A 261 -3.28 8.66 0.25
CA ILE A 261 -3.23 9.01 -1.18
C ILE A 261 -1.79 9.26 -1.68
N LEU A 262 -0.83 9.27 -0.76
CA LEU A 262 0.59 9.15 -1.02
C LEU A 262 1.22 8.29 0.08
N THR A 263 2.08 7.35 -0.33
CA THR A 263 3.04 6.68 0.56
C THR A 263 4.42 6.74 -0.10
N TYR A 264 5.34 7.47 0.51
CA TYR A 264 6.71 7.65 0.03
C TYR A 264 7.71 7.12 1.06
N ALA A 265 8.19 5.89 0.86
CA ALA A 265 9.09 5.20 1.78
C ALA A 265 10.52 5.15 1.23
N PHE A 266 11.50 5.54 2.05
CA PHE A 266 12.91 5.62 1.66
C PHE A 266 13.82 5.33 2.86
N LYS A 267 15.05 4.88 2.59
CA LYS A 267 16.04 4.68 3.65
C LYS A 267 16.64 6.02 4.09
N SER A 268 16.62 6.30 5.37
CA SER A 268 17.37 7.40 5.98
C SER A 268 18.78 6.93 6.35
N GLY A 269 19.81 7.67 5.93
CA GLY A 269 21.21 7.42 6.34
C GLY A 269 22.09 6.61 5.38
N GLY A 270 21.94 6.80 4.06
CA GLY A 270 22.85 6.21 3.07
C GLY A 270 23.38 7.25 2.07
N HIS A 271 24.50 7.87 2.42
CA HIS A 271 25.46 8.41 1.46
C HIS A 271 26.67 7.48 1.43
#